data_AF-A0A533RZ88-F1
#
_entry.id   AF-A0A533RZ88-F1
#
_cell.length_a   1.000
_cell.length_b   1.000
_cell.length_c   1.000
_cell.angle_alpha   90.00
_cell.angle_beta   90.00
_cell.angle_gamma   90.00
#
_symmetry.space_group_name_H-M   'P 1'
#
loop_
_entity.id
_entity.type
_entity.pdbx_description
1 polymer ?
#
loop_
_entity_poly.entity_id
_entity_poly.type
_entity_poly.pdbx_seq_one_letter_code
_entity_poly.pdbx_strand_id
1 'polypeptide(L)'
;MVKKTFQIFLALALAVALFPRLAAASGYEKARAEYFSLIANEKRFGDAEEWRKLALSYQKAQKGSAKADDALYMASVCFEKAWKIKGEDADFKSASEGYLKLAKSYKKSNLADDGLMRLAGLYEMLGDSDAQSKVLKRVIKEFPKSDMAGAAKNRLKDAGKGAVLSKVNYWSAPTYTRIVFELKGRASFVSEALPEDLQNKKPPRIFVDLNNVKLSGGCPENNAVADGLVRRIRVGQYTKDTARVVLDLDAPARYSIFPLLDPYRVVVDVFREEGEGTQKDIIAGIIEDSKSCKMERGEDNPLFEPME
;
A
#
# COMPACT_ATOMS: atom_id res chain seq x y z
N MET A 1 -56.30 34.06 66.27
CA MET A 1 -56.58 32.76 66.91
C MET A 1 -55.92 31.67 66.06
N VAL A 2 -55.10 30.85 66.69
CA VAL A 2 -54.01 30.03 66.10
C VAL A 2 -54.55 28.73 65.45
N LYS A 3 -54.08 28.40 64.24
CA LYS A 3 -54.10 27.04 63.65
C LYS A 3 -52.75 26.84 62.93
N LYS A 4 -51.73 26.30 63.60
CA LYS A 4 -51.28 24.89 63.67
C LYS A 4 -50.92 24.24 62.31
N THR A 5 -49.60 24.14 62.10
CA THR A 5 -48.79 22.97 61.69
C THR A 5 -49.06 22.27 60.36
N PHE A 6 -48.04 22.30 59.46
CA PHE A 6 -47.42 21.08 58.92
C PHE A 6 -46.00 21.38 58.43
N GLN A 7 -44.99 20.83 59.13
CA GLN A 7 -43.62 20.73 58.62
C GLN A 7 -43.59 19.60 57.58
N ILE A 8 -43.08 19.89 56.38
CA ILE A 8 -42.62 18.86 55.45
C ILE A 8 -41.12 19.10 55.26
N PHE A 9 -40.33 18.25 55.94
CA PHE A 9 -38.98 17.93 55.51
C PHE A 9 -39.09 17.21 54.17
N LEU A 10 -38.56 17.79 53.09
CA LEU A 10 -38.22 17.03 51.89
C LEU A 10 -36.71 17.08 51.71
N ALA A 11 -36.08 16.00 52.13
CA ALA A 11 -34.69 15.71 51.89
C ALA A 11 -34.48 15.28 50.42
N LEU A 12 -33.34 15.72 49.89
CA LEU A 12 -32.44 14.92 49.05
C LEU A 12 -32.97 14.31 47.74
N ALA A 13 -32.62 14.94 46.61
CA ALA A 13 -32.16 14.22 45.43
C ALA A 13 -31.34 15.17 44.53
N LEU A 14 -30.16 15.57 44.99
CA LEU A 14 -29.11 16.05 44.09
C LEU A 14 -28.54 14.83 43.37
N ALA A 15 -29.29 14.30 42.39
CA ALA A 15 -28.75 13.37 41.41
C ALA A 15 -27.82 14.19 40.50
N VAL A 16 -26.59 14.43 40.96
CA VAL A 16 -25.49 14.77 40.08
C VAL A 16 -25.36 13.56 39.16
N ALA A 17 -25.90 13.70 37.96
CA ALA A 17 -25.75 12.72 36.92
C ALA A 17 -24.24 12.48 36.73
N LEU A 18 -23.78 11.31 37.15
CA LEU A 18 -22.51 10.70 36.72
C LEU A 18 -22.66 10.36 35.24
N PHE A 19 -22.81 11.38 34.39
CA PHE A 19 -22.44 11.21 33.00
C PHE A 19 -20.93 10.96 33.01
N PRO A 20 -20.44 9.80 32.54
CA PRO A 20 -19.01 9.65 32.32
C PRO A 20 -18.61 10.83 31.43
N ARG A 21 -17.74 11.69 31.95
CA ARG A 21 -17.07 12.73 31.16
C ARG A 21 -16.49 11.97 29.97
N LEU A 22 -17.04 12.17 28.77
CA LEU A 22 -16.43 11.67 27.55
C LEU A 22 -14.99 12.19 27.58
N ALA A 23 -14.06 11.29 27.90
CA ALA A 23 -12.66 11.65 28.02
C ALA A 23 -12.28 12.25 26.68
N ALA A 24 -11.75 13.48 26.68
CA ALA A 24 -11.34 14.13 25.45
C ALA A 24 -10.42 13.18 24.67
N ALA A 25 -10.72 12.94 23.39
CA ALA A 25 -9.97 12.00 22.57
C ALA A 25 -8.47 12.31 22.69
N SER A 26 -7.67 11.29 22.99
CA SER A 26 -6.23 11.43 23.13
C SER A 26 -5.63 12.01 21.83
N GLY A 27 -4.44 12.61 21.92
CA GLY A 27 -3.75 13.09 20.72
C GLY A 27 -3.61 12.00 19.64
N TYR A 28 -3.45 10.74 20.06
CA TYR A 28 -3.38 9.60 19.18
C TYR A 28 -4.70 9.33 18.46
N GLU A 29 -5.84 9.30 19.18
CA GLU A 29 -7.14 9.05 18.55
C GLU A 29 -7.54 10.15 17.56
N LYS A 30 -7.14 11.40 17.82
CA LYS A 30 -7.32 12.50 16.87
C LYS A 30 -6.51 12.30 15.60
N ALA A 31 -5.23 11.96 15.73
CA ALA A 31 -4.37 11.65 14.57
C ALA A 31 -4.89 10.41 13.81
N ARG A 32 -5.43 9.42 14.53
CA ARG A 32 -6.03 8.23 13.93
C ARG A 32 -7.30 8.53 13.14
N ALA A 33 -8.17 9.39 13.66
CA ALA A 33 -9.34 9.87 12.90
C ALA A 33 -8.90 10.62 11.63
N GLU A 34 -7.87 11.47 11.73
CA GLU A 34 -7.31 12.18 10.58
C GLU A 34 -6.71 11.23 9.54
N TYR A 35 -6.02 10.17 9.96
CA TYR A 35 -5.53 9.12 9.06
C TYR A 35 -6.67 8.51 8.24
N PHE A 36 -7.80 8.16 8.86
CA PHE A 36 -8.95 7.62 8.15
C PHE A 36 -9.60 8.64 7.21
N SER A 37 -9.66 9.91 7.61
CA SER A 37 -10.14 11.00 6.76
C SER A 37 -9.24 11.21 5.53
N LEU A 38 -7.92 11.15 5.72
CA LEU A 38 -6.93 11.33 4.67
C LEU A 38 -7.01 10.21 3.63
N ILE A 39 -7.10 8.94 4.06
CA ILE A 39 -7.18 7.82 3.12
C ILE A 39 -8.51 7.71 2.37
N ALA A 40 -9.58 8.29 2.92
CA ALA A 40 -10.89 8.30 2.27
C ALA A 40 -11.01 9.35 1.16
N ASN A 41 -10.08 10.31 1.08
CA ASN A 41 -10.11 11.38 0.09
C ASN A 41 -8.95 11.21 -0.90
N GLU A 42 -9.25 10.83 -2.14
CA GLU A 42 -8.24 10.52 -3.15
C GLU A 42 -7.28 11.69 -3.43
N LYS A 43 -7.81 12.91 -3.52
CA LYS A 43 -6.99 14.11 -3.78
C LYS A 43 -5.99 14.35 -2.66
N ARG A 44 -6.43 14.23 -1.40
CA ARG A 44 -5.58 14.41 -0.23
C ARG A 44 -4.63 13.24 -0.04
N PHE A 45 -5.09 12.02 -0.32
CA PHE A 45 -4.28 10.80 -0.27
C PHE A 45 -3.06 10.87 -1.20
N GLY A 46 -3.20 11.52 -2.36
CA GLY A 46 -2.10 11.77 -3.29
C GLY A 46 -1.18 12.94 -2.93
N ASP A 47 -1.41 13.64 -1.81
CA ASP A 47 -0.64 14.82 -1.41
C ASP A 47 0.36 14.48 -0.28
N ALA A 48 1.65 14.54 -0.60
CA ALA A 48 2.73 14.25 0.37
C ALA A 48 2.73 15.21 1.58
N GLU A 49 2.29 16.45 1.41
CA GLU A 49 2.25 17.42 2.52
C GLU A 49 1.20 17.04 3.56
N GLU A 50 0.06 16.50 3.15
CA GLU A 50 -0.97 16.00 4.07
C GLU A 50 -0.43 14.83 4.91
N TRP A 51 0.33 13.94 4.30
CA TRP A 51 1.02 12.85 5.01
C TRP A 51 2.07 13.36 5.99
N ARG A 52 2.87 14.37 5.64
CA ARG A 52 3.86 14.99 6.53
C ARG A 52 3.19 15.64 7.74
N LYS A 53 2.12 16.42 7.52
CA LYS A 53 1.33 17.03 8.62
C LYS A 53 0.76 15.97 9.56
N LEU A 54 0.25 14.88 9.01
CA LEU A 54 -0.26 13.76 9.80
C LEU A 54 0.86 13.07 10.59
N ALA A 55 2.04 12.87 9.99
CA ALA A 55 3.20 12.31 10.67
C ALA A 55 3.60 13.13 11.91
N LEU A 56 3.65 14.46 11.76
CA LEU A 56 3.93 15.39 12.87
C LEU A 56 2.87 15.30 13.98
N SER A 57 1.61 15.09 13.62
CA SER A 57 0.51 14.91 14.59
C SER A 57 0.71 13.64 15.42
N TYR A 58 1.11 12.53 14.79
CA TYR A 58 1.47 11.30 15.50
C TYR A 58 2.72 11.46 16.38
N GLN A 59 3.77 12.15 15.90
CA GLN A 59 4.96 12.43 16.71
C GLN A 59 4.62 13.26 17.97
N LYS A 60 3.70 14.22 17.84
CA LYS A 60 3.18 14.97 18.99
C LYS A 60 2.41 14.07 19.95
N ALA A 61 1.58 13.17 19.42
CA ALA A 61 0.80 12.21 20.21
C ALA A 61 1.64 11.15 20.92
N GLN A 62 2.87 10.88 20.47
CA GLN A 62 3.78 9.92 21.09
C GLN A 62 4.16 10.29 22.53
N LYS A 63 4.36 11.58 22.81
CA LYS A 63 4.94 12.05 24.07
C LYS A 63 4.05 11.70 25.26
N GLY A 64 4.57 10.88 26.18
CA GLY A 64 3.88 10.50 27.43
C GLY A 64 2.66 9.59 27.25
N SER A 65 2.49 8.99 26.07
CA SER A 65 1.33 8.17 25.74
C SER A 65 1.56 6.69 26.03
N ALA A 66 0.52 5.98 26.49
CA ALA A 66 0.49 4.52 26.52
C ALA A 66 0.53 3.89 25.10
N LYS A 67 0.25 4.70 24.07
CA LYS A 67 0.28 4.35 22.64
C LYS A 67 1.50 4.93 21.92
N ALA A 68 2.62 5.07 22.64
CA ALA A 68 3.80 5.74 22.10
C ALA A 68 4.49 4.93 20.98
N ASP A 69 4.45 3.60 21.05
CA ASP A 69 4.91 2.72 19.97
C ASP A 69 3.98 2.78 18.76
N ASP A 70 2.65 2.69 18.95
CA ASP A 70 1.69 2.86 17.86
C ASP A 70 1.88 4.22 17.16
N ALA A 71 2.00 5.30 17.93
CA ALA A 71 2.18 6.66 17.40
C ALA A 71 3.50 6.79 16.61
N LEU A 72 4.60 6.23 17.11
CA LEU A 72 5.88 6.25 16.40
C LEU A 72 5.82 5.44 15.10
N TYR A 73 5.20 4.26 15.15
CA TYR A 73 4.99 3.42 13.98
C TYR A 73 4.18 4.18 12.92
N MET A 74 3.03 4.75 13.30
CA MET A 74 2.16 5.48 12.37
C MET A 74 2.81 6.75 11.82
N ALA A 75 3.58 7.49 12.62
CA ALA A 75 4.37 8.61 12.12
C ALA A 75 5.36 8.16 11.03
N SER A 76 6.06 7.05 11.26
CA SER A 76 7.01 6.48 10.30
C SER A 76 6.32 6.02 9.01
N VAL A 77 5.14 5.41 9.12
CA VAL A 77 4.30 5.04 7.97
C VAL A 77 3.87 6.26 7.16
N CYS A 78 3.50 7.36 7.82
CA CYS A 78 3.11 8.59 7.14
C CYS A 78 4.29 9.21 6.36
N PHE A 79 5.49 9.25 6.96
CA PHE A 79 6.69 9.68 6.23
C PHE A 79 7.04 8.74 5.07
N GLU A 80 6.91 7.43 5.24
CA GLU A 80 7.07 6.50 4.11
C GLU A 80 6.10 6.83 2.97
N LYS A 81 4.84 7.16 3.29
CA LYS A 81 3.85 7.53 2.27
C LYS A 81 4.24 8.82 1.56
N ALA A 82 4.67 9.84 2.29
CA ALA A 82 5.18 11.07 1.69
C ALA A 82 6.39 10.81 0.77
N TRP A 83 7.34 10.00 1.22
CA TRP A 83 8.49 9.57 0.42
C TRP A 83 8.06 8.84 -0.86
N LYS A 84 7.09 7.93 -0.79
CA LYS A 84 6.59 7.21 -1.97
C LYS A 84 5.89 8.11 -3.00
N ILE A 85 5.39 9.27 -2.58
CA ILE A 85 4.72 10.23 -3.47
C ILE A 85 5.73 11.18 -4.12
N LYS A 86 6.69 11.73 -3.36
CA LYS A 86 7.60 12.80 -3.82
C LYS A 86 9.06 12.38 -3.97
N GLY A 87 9.47 11.26 -3.40
CA GLY A 87 10.85 10.77 -3.45
C GLY A 87 11.85 11.59 -2.62
N GLU A 88 11.40 12.43 -1.69
CA GLU A 88 12.28 13.31 -0.92
C GLU A 88 13.08 12.54 0.15
N ASP A 89 14.40 12.69 0.14
CA ASP A 89 15.33 12.01 1.07
C ASP A 89 15.01 12.29 2.55
N ALA A 90 14.49 13.48 2.86
CA ALA A 90 14.10 13.86 4.22
C ALA A 90 12.97 12.98 4.77
N ASP A 91 12.01 12.60 3.93
CA ASP A 91 10.91 11.70 4.31
C ASP A 91 11.42 10.28 4.51
N PHE A 92 12.27 9.78 3.59
CA PHE A 92 12.89 8.47 3.74
C PHE A 92 13.70 8.37 5.04
N LYS A 93 14.50 9.39 5.34
CA LYS A 93 15.27 9.48 6.57
C LYS A 93 14.36 9.46 7.79
N SER A 94 13.30 10.27 7.80
CA SER A 94 12.35 10.35 8.91
C SER A 94 11.62 9.02 9.16
N ALA A 95 11.18 8.34 8.09
CA ALA A 95 10.58 7.01 8.17
C ALA A 95 11.58 5.98 8.72
N SER A 96 12.80 5.96 8.18
CA SER A 96 13.85 5.02 8.56
C SER A 96 14.27 5.18 10.01
N GLU A 97 14.55 6.41 10.45
CA GLU A 97 14.88 6.71 11.85
C GLU A 97 13.75 6.33 12.81
N GLY A 98 12.50 6.55 12.40
CA GLY A 98 11.32 6.16 13.15
C GLY A 98 11.22 4.64 13.37
N TYR A 99 11.40 3.84 12.31
CA TYR A 99 11.43 2.37 12.42
C TYR A 99 12.61 1.85 13.24
N LEU A 100 13.79 2.42 13.06
CA LEU A 100 14.97 2.07 13.85
C LEU A 100 14.77 2.39 15.33
N LYS A 101 14.17 3.55 15.63
CA LYS A 101 13.85 3.96 17.00
C LYS A 101 12.78 3.06 17.62
N LEU A 102 11.77 2.67 16.85
CA LEU A 102 10.72 1.74 17.30
C LEU A 102 11.34 0.41 17.75
N ALA A 103 12.18 -0.19 16.92
CA ALA A 103 12.89 -1.43 17.26
C ALA A 103 13.82 -1.28 18.47
N LYS A 104 14.49 -0.13 18.61
CA LYS A 104 15.41 0.12 19.72
C LYS A 104 14.69 0.32 21.06
N SER A 105 13.62 1.12 21.05
CA SER A 105 12.94 1.60 22.26
C SER A 105 11.80 0.70 22.73
N TYR A 106 11.19 -0.09 21.83
CA TYR A 106 9.99 -0.87 22.11
C TYR A 106 10.17 -2.36 21.74
N LYS A 107 11.24 -2.99 22.23
CA LYS A 107 11.65 -4.37 21.89
C LYS A 107 10.61 -5.47 22.16
N LYS A 108 9.57 -5.19 22.94
CA LYS A 108 8.48 -6.13 23.24
C LYS A 108 7.25 -5.91 22.37
N SER A 109 7.20 -4.83 21.60
CA SER A 109 6.08 -4.51 20.72
C SER A 109 6.24 -5.27 19.41
N ASN A 110 5.18 -5.91 18.93
CA ASN A 110 5.17 -6.54 17.59
C ASN A 110 5.32 -5.50 16.46
N LEU A 111 5.11 -4.21 16.77
CA LEU A 111 5.36 -3.15 15.79
C LEU A 111 6.86 -2.95 15.52
N ALA A 112 7.74 -3.42 16.41
CA ALA A 112 9.18 -3.27 16.27
C ALA A 112 9.74 -4.05 15.09
N ASP A 113 9.37 -5.32 14.97
CA ASP A 113 9.76 -6.18 13.86
C ASP A 113 9.00 -5.83 12.57
N ASP A 114 7.70 -5.48 12.66
CA ASP A 114 6.96 -4.91 11.53
C ASP A 114 7.66 -3.66 10.98
N GLY A 115 8.10 -2.75 11.85
CA GLY A 115 8.82 -1.54 11.48
C GLY A 115 10.14 -1.84 10.76
N LEU A 116 10.93 -2.79 11.27
CA LEU A 116 12.15 -3.23 10.58
C LEU A 116 11.85 -3.91 9.24
N MET A 117 10.78 -4.70 9.14
CA MET A 117 10.38 -5.32 7.88
C MET A 117 9.93 -4.30 6.84
N ARG A 118 9.24 -3.23 7.26
CA ARG A 118 8.89 -2.10 6.40
C ARG A 118 10.14 -1.37 5.93
N LEU A 119 11.08 -1.07 6.84
CA LEU A 119 12.37 -0.48 6.48
C LEU A 119 13.17 -1.33 5.49
N ALA A 120 13.22 -2.65 5.68
CA ALA A 120 13.84 -3.55 4.70
C ALA A 120 13.15 -3.46 3.33
N GLY A 121 11.82 -3.28 3.28
CA GLY A 121 11.09 -3.02 2.04
C GLY A 121 11.45 -1.68 1.40
N LEU A 122 11.77 -0.64 2.17
CA LEU A 122 12.22 0.64 1.61
C LEU A 122 13.60 0.53 0.97
N TYR A 123 14.54 -0.17 1.63
CA TYR A 123 15.84 -0.46 1.02
C TYR A 123 15.72 -1.37 -0.22
N GLU A 124 14.74 -2.29 -0.24
CA GLU A 124 14.40 -3.08 -1.43
C GLU A 124 13.99 -2.19 -2.60
N MET A 125 13.13 -1.19 -2.35
CA MET A 125 12.69 -0.23 -3.36
C MET A 125 13.83 0.66 -3.88
N LEU A 126 14.78 1.02 -3.00
CA LEU A 126 15.99 1.77 -3.37
C LEU A 126 17.03 0.90 -4.11
N GLY A 127 16.85 -0.42 -4.15
CA GLY A 127 17.86 -1.35 -4.67
C GLY A 127 19.07 -1.53 -3.75
N ASP A 128 19.06 -0.99 -2.53
CA ASP A 128 20.14 -1.11 -1.56
C ASP A 128 20.06 -2.48 -0.83
N SER A 129 20.58 -3.49 -1.52
CA SER A 129 20.59 -4.88 -1.04
C SER A 129 21.41 -5.06 0.24
N ASP A 130 22.46 -4.24 0.43
CA ASP A 130 23.32 -4.31 1.60
C ASP A 130 22.60 -3.79 2.85
N ALA A 131 21.98 -2.61 2.76
CA ALA A 131 21.18 -2.06 3.84
C ALA A 131 19.96 -2.93 4.14
N GLN A 132 19.27 -3.44 3.10
CA GLN A 132 18.20 -4.40 3.27
C GLN A 132 18.66 -5.63 4.05
N SER A 133 19.75 -6.28 3.63
CA SER A 133 20.28 -7.48 4.27
C SER A 133 20.65 -7.23 5.73
N LYS A 134 21.25 -6.07 6.04
CA LYS A 134 21.56 -5.66 7.42
C LYS A 134 20.29 -5.55 8.27
N VAL A 135 19.23 -4.94 7.76
CA VAL A 135 17.96 -4.82 8.50
C VAL A 135 17.28 -6.17 8.69
N LEU A 136 17.21 -7.02 7.67
CA LEU A 136 16.63 -8.35 7.78
C LEU A 136 17.38 -9.23 8.79
N LYS A 137 18.73 -9.15 8.82
CA LYS A 137 19.55 -9.83 9.83
C LYS A 137 19.23 -9.34 11.25
N ARG A 138 18.92 -8.05 11.41
CA ARG A 138 18.48 -7.51 12.70
C ARG A 138 17.12 -8.05 13.12
N VAL A 139 16.14 -8.17 12.21
CA VAL A 139 14.85 -8.83 12.52
C VAL A 139 15.08 -10.22 13.09
N ILE A 140 15.90 -11.04 12.41
CA ILE A 140 16.18 -12.42 12.82
C ILE A 140 16.89 -12.49 14.17
N LYS A 141 17.83 -11.56 14.43
CA LYS A 141 18.65 -11.55 15.65
C LYS A 141 17.89 -10.98 16.85
N GLU A 142 17.18 -9.86 16.66
CA GLU A 142 16.52 -9.11 17.73
C GLU A 142 15.13 -9.67 18.04
N PHE A 143 14.45 -10.27 17.04
CA PHE A 143 13.07 -10.77 17.15
C PHE A 143 12.93 -12.23 16.65
N PRO A 144 13.74 -13.20 17.13
CA PRO A 144 13.82 -14.55 16.55
C PRO A 144 12.52 -15.37 16.62
N LYS A 145 11.57 -14.98 17.48
CA LYS A 145 10.29 -15.67 17.69
C LYS A 145 9.10 -14.97 17.03
N SER A 146 9.30 -13.85 16.35
CA SER A 146 8.21 -13.14 15.70
C SER A 146 7.82 -13.79 14.37
N ASP A 147 6.61 -13.52 13.90
CA ASP A 147 6.11 -13.94 12.59
C ASP A 147 6.96 -13.38 11.44
N MET A 148 7.50 -12.17 11.62
CA MET A 148 8.40 -11.54 10.66
C MET A 148 9.78 -12.21 10.55
N ALA A 149 10.25 -12.95 11.56
CA ALA A 149 11.57 -13.60 11.51
C ALA A 149 11.66 -14.68 10.41
N GLY A 150 10.58 -15.42 10.19
CA GLY A 150 10.48 -16.39 9.08
C GLY A 150 10.52 -15.70 7.73
N ALA A 151 9.71 -14.64 7.57
CA ALA A 151 9.71 -13.82 6.36
C ALA A 151 11.09 -13.21 6.08
N ALA A 152 11.79 -12.72 7.10
CA ALA A 152 13.13 -12.17 6.96
C ALA A 152 14.18 -13.19 6.52
N LYS A 153 14.13 -14.43 7.07
CA LYS A 153 15.00 -15.54 6.63
C LYS A 153 14.78 -15.88 5.17
N ASN A 154 13.51 -15.98 4.74
CA ASN A 154 13.18 -16.26 3.35
C ASN A 154 13.67 -15.14 2.42
N ARG A 155 13.43 -13.87 2.79
CA ARG A 155 13.94 -12.72 2.01
C ARG A 155 15.47 -12.73 1.89
N LEU A 156 16.21 -13.05 2.96
CA LEU A 156 17.67 -13.17 2.88
C LEU A 156 18.14 -14.36 2.04
N LYS A 157 17.42 -15.48 2.08
CA LYS A 157 17.70 -16.66 1.27
C LYS A 157 17.49 -16.37 -0.22
N ASP A 158 16.55 -15.50 -0.55
CA ASP A 158 16.22 -15.16 -1.93
C ASP A 158 17.00 -13.93 -2.44
N ALA A 159 17.57 -13.14 -1.53
CA ALA A 159 18.43 -12.02 -1.86
C ALA A 159 19.61 -12.48 -2.75
N GLY A 160 19.78 -11.81 -3.89
CA GLY A 160 20.87 -12.09 -4.83
C GLY A 160 20.65 -13.27 -5.78
N LYS A 161 19.58 -14.06 -5.64
CA LYS A 161 19.30 -15.18 -6.57
C LYS A 161 18.78 -14.74 -7.93
N GLY A 162 18.49 -13.45 -8.09
CA GLY A 162 17.75 -12.92 -9.23
C GLY A 162 16.31 -13.42 -9.25
N ALA A 163 15.48 -12.76 -10.04
CA ALA A 163 14.14 -13.23 -10.33
C ALA A 163 14.03 -13.67 -11.79
N VAL A 164 13.02 -14.47 -12.08
CA VAL A 164 12.69 -14.82 -13.46
C VAL A 164 11.32 -14.27 -13.80
N LEU A 165 11.23 -13.44 -14.83
CA LEU A 165 9.94 -13.05 -15.40
C LEU A 165 9.36 -14.26 -16.13
N SER A 166 8.35 -14.85 -15.52
CA SER A 166 7.77 -16.12 -15.94
C SER A 166 6.60 -15.93 -16.89
N LYS A 167 5.78 -14.91 -16.66
CA LYS A 167 4.59 -14.64 -17.46
C LYS A 167 4.22 -13.16 -17.39
N VAL A 168 3.59 -12.67 -18.47
CA VAL A 168 2.92 -11.38 -18.50
C VAL A 168 1.46 -11.63 -18.89
N ASN A 169 0.53 -11.28 -18.01
CA ASN A 169 -0.91 -11.31 -18.28
C ASN A 169 -1.46 -9.89 -18.34
N TYR A 170 -2.59 -9.71 -19.00
CA TYR A 170 -3.33 -8.46 -18.97
C TYR A 170 -4.85 -8.69 -18.92
N TRP A 171 -5.57 -7.72 -18.40
CA TRP A 171 -7.03 -7.66 -18.38
C TRP A 171 -7.46 -6.24 -18.72
N SER A 172 -8.30 -6.09 -19.73
CA SER A 172 -8.88 -4.81 -20.12
C SER A 172 -10.27 -4.67 -19.52
N ALA A 173 -10.53 -3.55 -18.87
CA ALA A 173 -11.81 -3.15 -18.32
C ALA A 173 -12.23 -1.79 -18.92
N PRO A 174 -13.50 -1.36 -18.80
CA PRO A 174 -13.96 -0.12 -19.41
C PRO A 174 -13.16 1.14 -19.00
N THR A 175 -12.63 1.17 -17.78
CA THR A 175 -11.94 2.34 -17.20
C THR A 175 -10.43 2.15 -17.01
N TYR A 176 -9.90 0.93 -17.16
CA TYR A 176 -8.48 0.66 -16.98
C TYR A 176 -8.04 -0.62 -17.68
N THR A 177 -6.74 -0.74 -17.93
CA THR A 177 -6.09 -1.99 -18.35
C THR A 177 -5.07 -2.37 -17.29
N ARG A 178 -5.23 -3.56 -16.71
CA ARG A 178 -4.30 -4.12 -15.72
C ARG A 178 -3.35 -5.09 -16.38
N ILE A 179 -2.06 -4.87 -16.21
CA ILE A 179 -0.98 -5.74 -16.67
C ILE A 179 -0.30 -6.32 -15.43
N VAL A 180 -0.08 -7.62 -15.40
CA VAL A 180 0.56 -8.33 -14.28
C VAL A 180 1.77 -9.08 -14.78
N PHE A 181 2.93 -8.73 -14.22
CA PHE A 181 4.19 -9.41 -14.38
C PHE A 181 4.31 -10.47 -13.28
N GLU A 182 4.33 -11.75 -13.64
CA GLU A 182 4.52 -12.85 -12.70
C GLU A 182 6.01 -13.20 -12.60
N LEU A 183 6.60 -13.00 -11.41
CA LEU A 183 8.01 -13.26 -11.20
C LEU A 183 8.25 -14.44 -10.25
N LYS A 184 9.22 -15.28 -10.61
CA LYS A 184 9.79 -16.27 -9.70
C LYS A 184 10.95 -15.62 -8.96
N GLY A 185 10.66 -15.06 -7.79
CA GLY A 185 11.59 -14.27 -7.00
C GLY A 185 11.20 -12.80 -6.95
N ARG A 186 11.77 -12.08 -5.97
CA ARG A 186 11.51 -10.66 -5.77
C ARG A 186 12.46 -9.82 -6.63
N ALA A 187 11.98 -8.71 -7.16
CA ALA A 187 12.78 -7.81 -7.98
C ALA A 187 12.44 -6.36 -7.67
N SER A 188 13.43 -5.49 -7.60
CA SER A 188 13.15 -4.05 -7.63
C SER A 188 12.81 -3.65 -9.07
N PHE A 189 12.08 -2.55 -9.21
CA PHE A 189 11.71 -2.04 -10.52
C PHE A 189 11.71 -0.52 -10.58
N VAL A 190 11.96 0.01 -11.77
CA VAL A 190 11.85 1.43 -12.09
C VAL A 190 10.87 1.57 -13.24
N SER A 191 10.04 2.61 -13.21
CA SER A 191 9.10 2.89 -14.29
C SER A 191 9.10 4.36 -14.65
N GLU A 192 8.86 4.65 -15.92
CA GLU A 192 8.74 6.02 -16.41
C GLU A 192 7.79 6.07 -17.61
N ALA A 193 7.01 7.16 -17.66
CA ALA A 193 6.17 7.48 -18.80
C ALA A 193 6.95 8.39 -19.75
N LEU A 194 7.03 7.97 -21.00
CA LEU A 194 7.66 8.70 -22.09
C LEU A 194 6.56 9.31 -22.98
N PRO A 195 6.63 10.61 -23.29
CA PRO A 195 5.68 11.25 -24.20
C PRO A 195 5.82 10.67 -25.62
N GLU A 196 4.86 11.03 -26.47
CA GLU A 196 4.95 10.74 -27.90
C GLU A 196 6.22 11.34 -28.50
N ASP A 197 6.89 10.56 -29.34
CA ASP A 197 8.08 10.97 -30.08
C ASP A 197 7.76 10.92 -31.57
N LEU A 198 7.27 12.05 -32.08
CA LEU A 198 6.85 12.23 -33.47
C LEU A 198 8.02 12.08 -34.46
N GLN A 199 9.24 12.45 -34.07
CA GLN A 199 10.41 12.35 -34.94
C GLN A 199 10.75 10.90 -35.25
N ASN A 200 10.69 10.04 -34.23
CA ASN A 200 10.96 8.61 -34.39
C ASN A 200 9.71 7.76 -34.61
N LYS A 201 8.54 8.39 -34.81
CA LYS A 201 7.23 7.72 -35.00
C LYS A 201 6.90 6.73 -33.88
N LYS A 202 7.19 7.11 -32.64
CA LYS A 202 6.96 6.27 -31.45
C LYS A 202 5.78 6.84 -30.65
N PRO A 203 4.79 6.02 -30.28
CA PRO A 203 3.67 6.47 -29.47
C PRO A 203 4.11 6.85 -28.04
N PRO A 204 3.20 7.46 -27.25
CA PRO A 204 3.35 7.52 -25.80
C PRO A 204 3.58 6.12 -25.24
N ARG A 205 4.49 6.00 -24.28
CA ARG A 205 4.95 4.70 -23.76
C ARG A 205 5.16 4.74 -22.26
N ILE A 206 4.93 3.63 -21.60
CA ILE A 206 5.41 3.40 -20.23
C ILE A 206 6.42 2.27 -20.30
N PHE A 207 7.63 2.47 -19.79
CA PHE A 207 8.55 1.35 -19.59
C PHE A 207 8.64 0.99 -18.11
N VAL A 208 8.86 -0.30 -17.86
CA VAL A 208 9.12 -0.86 -16.54
C VAL A 208 10.37 -1.72 -16.65
N ASP A 209 11.42 -1.31 -15.95
CA ASP A 209 12.65 -2.06 -15.81
C ASP A 209 12.61 -2.88 -14.53
N LEU A 210 12.69 -4.20 -14.69
CA LEU A 210 12.78 -5.17 -13.63
C LEU A 210 14.25 -5.51 -13.40
N ASN A 211 14.79 -5.12 -12.25
CA ASN A 211 16.20 -5.27 -11.91
C ASN A 211 16.52 -6.65 -11.34
N ASN A 212 17.69 -7.17 -11.69
CA ASN A 212 18.13 -8.53 -11.39
C ASN A 212 17.10 -9.58 -11.87
N VAL A 213 16.51 -9.36 -13.05
CA VAL A 213 15.48 -10.22 -13.63
C VAL A 213 15.91 -10.75 -14.99
N LYS A 214 15.75 -12.07 -15.16
CA LYS A 214 15.91 -12.74 -16.45
C LYS A 214 14.57 -13.13 -17.04
N LEU A 215 14.45 -13.05 -18.36
CA LEU A 215 13.30 -13.60 -19.06
C LEU A 215 13.35 -15.12 -19.05
N SER A 216 12.21 -15.75 -18.72
CA SER A 216 12.05 -17.18 -19.02
C SER A 216 11.90 -17.38 -20.52
N GLY A 217 12.43 -18.49 -21.05
CA GLY A 217 12.37 -18.81 -22.50
C GLY A 217 10.96 -19.03 -23.07
N GLY A 218 9.90 -18.85 -22.29
CA GLY A 218 8.50 -18.89 -22.73
C GLY A 218 7.74 -17.60 -22.45
N CYS A 219 8.41 -16.51 -22.05
CA CYS A 219 7.76 -15.23 -21.85
C CYS A 219 7.41 -14.60 -23.21
N PRO A 220 6.13 -14.25 -23.48
CA PRO A 220 5.76 -13.64 -24.75
C PRO A 220 6.48 -12.30 -24.93
N GLU A 221 7.20 -12.14 -26.03
CA GLU A 221 8.01 -10.94 -26.29
C GLU A 221 7.16 -9.77 -26.83
N ASN A 222 5.94 -10.02 -27.31
CA ASN A 222 5.15 -9.02 -28.01
C ASN A 222 3.65 -9.33 -28.08
N ASN A 223 2.89 -8.99 -27.02
CA ASN A 223 1.44 -9.18 -26.99
C ASN A 223 0.72 -7.96 -27.57
N ALA A 224 -0.07 -8.15 -28.63
CA ALA A 224 -1.03 -7.14 -29.07
C ALA A 224 -2.21 -7.10 -28.09
N VAL A 225 -2.55 -5.89 -27.61
CA VAL A 225 -3.69 -5.68 -26.71
C VAL A 225 -4.80 -4.95 -27.47
N ALA A 226 -4.48 -3.77 -28.02
CA ALA A 226 -5.33 -2.98 -28.91
C ALA A 226 -6.73 -2.69 -28.33
N ASP A 227 -6.81 -2.35 -27.05
CA ASP A 227 -8.06 -2.10 -26.31
C ASP A 227 -8.47 -0.61 -26.28
N GLY A 228 -7.79 0.23 -27.07
CA GLY A 228 -7.98 1.68 -27.09
C GLY A 228 -7.27 2.43 -25.96
N LEU A 229 -6.47 1.74 -25.14
CA LEU A 229 -5.60 2.34 -24.13
C LEU A 229 -4.15 1.85 -24.29
N VAL A 230 -3.96 0.53 -24.28
CA VAL A 230 -2.69 -0.15 -24.51
C VAL A 230 -2.72 -0.79 -25.90
N ARG A 231 -1.84 -0.35 -26.79
CA ARG A 231 -1.67 -0.93 -28.12
C ARG A 231 -0.99 -2.29 -28.03
N ARG A 232 0.11 -2.36 -27.28
CA ARG A 232 1.05 -3.48 -27.31
C ARG A 232 1.90 -3.54 -26.05
N ILE A 233 2.18 -4.76 -25.61
CA ILE A 233 3.11 -5.04 -24.52
C ILE A 233 4.34 -5.71 -25.11
N ARG A 234 5.49 -5.06 -25.02
CA ARG A 234 6.78 -5.55 -25.49
C ARG A 234 7.62 -5.97 -24.30
N VAL A 235 8.19 -7.17 -24.35
CA VAL A 235 9.04 -7.70 -23.29
C VAL A 235 10.39 -8.05 -23.90
N GLY A 236 11.47 -7.57 -23.29
CA GLY A 236 12.82 -7.82 -23.78
C GLY A 236 13.85 -7.83 -22.66
N GLN A 237 14.93 -8.59 -22.85
CA GLN A 237 16.08 -8.55 -21.97
C GLN A 237 16.90 -7.30 -22.33
N TYR A 238 16.80 -6.24 -21.52
CA TYR A 238 17.44 -4.94 -21.79
C TYR A 238 18.94 -4.96 -21.50
N THR A 239 19.33 -5.59 -20.40
CA THR A 239 20.73 -5.88 -20.05
C THR A 239 20.84 -7.33 -19.57
N LYS A 240 22.05 -7.82 -19.27
CA LYS A 240 22.26 -9.17 -18.73
C LYS A 240 21.39 -9.49 -17.50
N ASP A 241 21.10 -8.47 -16.68
CA ASP A 241 20.40 -8.61 -15.41
C ASP A 241 19.14 -7.71 -15.32
N THR A 242 18.73 -7.06 -16.41
CA THR A 242 17.51 -6.21 -16.44
C THR A 242 16.55 -6.67 -17.53
N ALA A 243 15.35 -7.06 -17.15
CA ALA A 243 14.23 -7.27 -18.08
C ALA A 243 13.44 -5.97 -18.21
N ARG A 244 13.16 -5.51 -19.43
CA ARG A 244 12.35 -4.32 -19.70
C ARG A 244 11.03 -4.72 -20.33
N VAL A 245 9.95 -4.24 -19.74
CA VAL A 245 8.61 -4.30 -20.32
C VAL A 245 8.23 -2.90 -20.80
N VAL A 246 7.76 -2.77 -22.03
CA VAL A 246 7.30 -1.51 -22.61
C VAL A 246 5.85 -1.63 -23.03
N LEU A 247 5.01 -0.74 -22.50
CA LEU A 247 3.61 -0.58 -22.86
C LEU A 247 3.53 0.54 -23.90
N ASP A 248 3.20 0.21 -25.14
CA ASP A 248 2.88 1.20 -26.17
C ASP A 248 1.42 1.62 -25.98
N LEU A 249 1.15 2.92 -25.86
CA LEU A 249 -0.18 3.44 -25.54
C LEU A 249 -0.84 4.10 -26.76
N ASP A 250 -2.17 4.17 -26.74
CA ASP A 250 -2.94 4.91 -27.74
C ASP A 250 -2.85 6.43 -27.56
N ALA A 251 -2.85 6.87 -26.30
CA ALA A 251 -2.72 8.26 -25.88
C ALA A 251 -1.94 8.31 -24.54
N PRO A 252 -1.41 9.47 -24.13
CA PRO A 252 -0.88 9.63 -22.77
C PRO A 252 -1.93 9.23 -21.74
N ALA A 253 -1.53 8.48 -20.72
CA ALA A 253 -2.45 7.95 -19.71
C ALA A 253 -1.82 7.99 -18.33
N ARG A 254 -2.68 8.19 -17.31
CA ARG A 254 -2.28 7.94 -15.91
C ARG A 254 -2.06 6.46 -15.69
N TYR A 255 -1.07 6.12 -14.85
CA TYR A 255 -0.83 4.75 -14.44
C TYR A 255 -0.46 4.65 -12.97
N SER A 256 -0.64 3.46 -12.42
CA SER A 256 -0.16 3.06 -11.09
C SER A 256 0.63 1.77 -11.23
N ILE A 257 1.70 1.62 -10.45
CA ILE A 257 2.53 0.41 -10.41
C ILE A 257 2.82 0.01 -8.98
N PHE A 258 2.62 -1.26 -8.64
CA PHE A 258 2.86 -1.76 -7.30
C PHE A 258 3.18 -3.27 -7.26
N PRO A 259 3.98 -3.72 -6.29
CA PRO A 259 4.26 -5.13 -6.10
C PRO A 259 3.17 -5.82 -5.25
N LEU A 260 2.88 -7.07 -5.57
CA LEU A 260 2.21 -8.04 -4.69
C LEU A 260 3.24 -9.09 -4.27
N LEU A 261 3.24 -9.52 -3.01
CA LEU A 261 4.35 -10.29 -2.45
C LEU A 261 4.18 -11.80 -2.49
N ASP A 262 2.95 -12.31 -2.59
CA ASP A 262 2.64 -13.74 -2.52
C ASP A 262 1.49 -14.12 -3.48
N PRO A 263 1.79 -14.84 -4.60
CA PRO A 263 3.10 -14.94 -5.24
C PRO A 263 3.61 -13.57 -5.70
N TYR A 264 4.93 -13.42 -5.84
CA TYR A 264 5.53 -12.13 -6.21
C TYR A 264 5.14 -11.69 -7.62
N ARG A 265 4.47 -10.55 -7.70
CA ARG A 265 3.97 -9.96 -8.94
C ARG A 265 4.24 -8.46 -8.96
N VAL A 266 4.48 -7.90 -10.13
CA VAL A 266 4.44 -6.45 -10.35
C VAL A 266 3.21 -6.14 -11.18
N VAL A 267 2.31 -5.31 -10.64
CA VAL A 267 1.04 -4.95 -11.26
C VAL A 267 1.13 -3.54 -11.77
N VAL A 268 0.71 -3.32 -13.01
CA VAL A 268 0.62 -2.01 -13.65
C VAL A 268 -0.83 -1.79 -14.07
N ASP A 269 -1.46 -0.76 -13.52
CA ASP A 269 -2.79 -0.31 -13.93
C ASP A 269 -2.63 0.94 -14.79
N VAL A 270 -3.10 0.90 -16.03
CA VAL A 270 -3.20 2.06 -16.92
C VAL A 270 -4.65 2.50 -16.94
N PHE A 271 -4.93 3.76 -16.66
CA PHE A 271 -6.29 4.28 -16.55
C PHE A 271 -6.69 5.04 -17.81
N ARG A 272 -7.93 4.84 -18.26
CA ARG A 272 -8.53 5.68 -19.31
C ARG A 272 -8.76 7.06 -18.71
N GLU A 273 -8.31 8.12 -19.39
CA GLU A 273 -8.71 9.47 -18.99
C GLU A 273 -10.23 9.58 -19.15
N GLU A 274 -10.91 9.90 -18.05
CA GLU A 274 -12.34 10.17 -18.08
C GLU A 274 -12.59 11.40 -18.96
N GLY A 275 -12.98 11.19 -20.21
CA GLY A 275 -13.82 12.19 -20.89
C GLY A 275 -15.14 12.28 -20.13
N GLU A 276 -15.69 13.48 -19.97
CA GLU A 276 -16.97 13.77 -19.28
C GLU A 276 -18.09 12.81 -19.75
N GLY A 277 -18.17 11.64 -19.11
CA GLY A 277 -19.13 10.59 -19.37
C GLY A 277 -19.82 10.29 -18.04
N THR A 278 -21.09 10.68 -17.96
CA THR A 278 -21.89 10.72 -16.76
C THR A 278 -21.73 9.47 -15.88
N GLN A 279 -21.43 9.68 -14.60
CA GLN A 279 -21.32 8.68 -13.52
C GLN A 279 -22.44 7.61 -13.47
N LYS A 280 -23.57 7.84 -14.15
CA LYS A 280 -24.65 6.88 -14.37
C LYS A 280 -24.26 5.69 -15.25
N ASP A 281 -23.44 5.90 -16.28
CA ASP A 281 -23.10 4.85 -17.26
C ASP A 281 -22.07 3.87 -16.68
N ILE A 282 -21.20 4.37 -15.79
CA ILE A 282 -20.23 3.56 -15.04
C ILE A 282 -20.94 2.64 -14.04
N ILE A 283 -21.96 3.15 -13.34
CA ILE A 283 -22.75 2.35 -12.39
C ILE A 283 -23.61 1.32 -13.15
N ALA A 284 -24.13 1.64 -14.33
CA ALA A 284 -24.87 0.70 -15.17
C ALA A 284 -23.99 -0.47 -15.65
N GLY A 285 -22.75 -0.20 -16.10
CA GLY A 285 -21.81 -1.24 -16.52
C GLY A 285 -21.36 -2.16 -15.39
N ILE A 286 -21.08 -1.61 -14.20
CA ILE A 286 -20.70 -2.42 -13.02
C ILE A 286 -21.85 -3.35 -12.59
N ILE A 287 -23.10 -2.91 -12.71
CA ILE A 287 -24.28 -3.71 -12.37
C ILE A 287 -24.50 -4.83 -13.39
N GLU A 288 -24.24 -4.60 -14.68
CA GLU A 288 -24.31 -5.64 -15.72
C GLU A 288 -23.21 -6.70 -15.58
N ASP A 289 -21.95 -6.30 -15.35
CA ASP A 289 -20.83 -7.22 -15.17
C ASP A 289 -20.99 -8.10 -13.91
N SER A 290 -21.60 -7.57 -12.85
CA SER A 290 -21.88 -8.33 -11.62
C SER A 290 -23.00 -9.38 -11.78
N LYS A 291 -23.86 -9.24 -12.79
CA LYS A 291 -24.90 -10.22 -13.13
C LYS A 291 -24.35 -11.37 -13.98
N SER A 292 -23.43 -11.07 -14.89
CA SER A 292 -22.73 -12.08 -15.71
C SER A 292 -21.91 -13.05 -14.84
N CYS A 293 -21.21 -12.53 -13.82
CA CYS A 293 -20.35 -13.33 -12.93
C CYS A 293 -21.12 -14.29 -11.97
N LYS A 294 -22.45 -14.15 -11.84
CA LYS A 294 -23.28 -14.99 -10.95
C LYS A 294 -23.94 -16.19 -11.63
N MET A 295 -23.86 -16.32 -12.95
CA MET A 295 -24.58 -17.38 -13.70
C MET A 295 -23.76 -18.65 -13.95
N GLU A 296 -22.45 -18.68 -13.68
CA GLU A 296 -21.58 -19.85 -13.97
C GLU A 296 -21.12 -20.66 -12.75
N ARG A 297 -21.59 -20.37 -11.53
CA ARG A 297 -21.43 -21.30 -10.40
C ARG A 297 -22.69 -22.12 -10.20
N GLY A 298 -22.84 -23.13 -11.05
CA GLY A 298 -23.67 -24.29 -10.78
C GLY A 298 -23.24 -24.91 -9.45
N GLU A 299 -24.23 -25.07 -8.58
CA GLU A 299 -24.14 -25.71 -7.28
C GLU A 299 -23.77 -27.18 -7.45
N ASP A 300 -22.69 -27.61 -6.80
CA ASP A 300 -22.50 -28.95 -6.22
C ASP A 300 -21.13 -28.99 -5.53
N ASN A 301 -21.07 -28.61 -4.25
CA ASN A 301 -20.30 -29.35 -3.22
C ASN A 301 -20.56 -28.77 -1.81
N PRO A 302 -21.18 -29.52 -0.89
CA PRO A 302 -21.45 -29.08 0.48
C PRO A 302 -20.35 -29.54 1.44
N LEU A 303 -19.50 -28.63 1.90
CA LEU A 303 -18.72 -28.85 3.13
C LEU A 303 -18.57 -27.53 3.86
N PHE A 304 -19.22 -27.47 5.03
CA PHE A 304 -18.92 -26.72 6.26
C PHE A 304 -20.20 -26.16 6.88
N GLU A 305 -20.89 -27.02 7.64
CA GLU A 305 -21.75 -26.57 8.75
C GLU A 305 -20.86 -26.14 9.94
N PRO A 306 -21.28 -25.12 10.71
CA PRO A 306 -20.58 -24.68 11.91
C PRO A 306 -20.98 -25.53 13.13
N MET A 307 -20.00 -26.00 13.90
CA MET A 307 -20.25 -26.51 15.27
C MET A 307 -20.33 -25.34 16.25
N GLU A 308 -21.40 -25.35 17.05
CA GLU A 308 -21.48 -24.70 18.37
C GLU A 308 -20.53 -25.35 19.39
#